data_AF-A0A951CFS0-F1
#
_entry.id   AF-A0A951CFS0-F1
#
_cell.length_a   1.000
_cell.length_b   1.000
_cell.length_c   1.000
_cell.angle_alpha   90.00
_cell.angle_beta   90.00
_cell.angle_gamma   90.00
#
_symmetry.space_group_name_H-M   'P 1'
#
loop_
_entity.id
_entity.type
_entity.pdbx_description
1 polymer ?
#
loop_
_entity_poly.entity_id
_entity_poly.type
_entity_poly.pdbx_seq_one_letter_code
_entity_poly.pdbx_strand_id
1 'polypeptide(L)'
;MEPQDWKHCPLVSIDPETVHGEPVFEGTRMPVEDAIENYYAYRELQGLSDEEAVKATLESFPTIPGAEVCAPSWPTRPPTNISCSLDKVALDEGVPEQIADHLPAHQVRSVRQLGPKGMKNGKLLDAIEAGEFRVFITNDKRMEREQNLSRRPFAILLLSTNHWPTIEPNVAAIASAIEETRPGTVSKVDCGTCVPRRFRKPAGLHLPD
;
A
#
# COMPACT_ATOMS: atom_id res chain seq x y z
N MET A 1 -20.22 -6.10 -4.93
CA MET A 1 -18.96 -6.45 -4.26
C MET A 1 -18.58 -7.85 -4.70
N GLU A 2 -17.35 -8.05 -5.15
CA GLU A 2 -16.84 -9.43 -5.28
C GLU A 2 -16.58 -10.00 -3.88
N PRO A 3 -16.77 -11.31 -3.64
CA PRO A 3 -16.53 -11.90 -2.32
C PRO A 3 -15.07 -11.72 -1.92
N GLN A 4 -14.83 -11.04 -0.80
CA GLN A 4 -13.49 -10.86 -0.26
C GLN A 4 -12.96 -12.19 0.32
N ASP A 5 -11.70 -12.54 0.06
CA ASP A 5 -11.11 -13.79 0.55
C ASP A 5 -10.60 -13.65 1.99
N TRP A 6 -11.38 -14.16 2.95
CA TRP A 6 -11.09 -14.05 4.38
C TRP A 6 -10.26 -15.19 4.96
N LYS A 7 -9.90 -16.21 4.16
CA LYS A 7 -9.29 -17.46 4.64
C LYS A 7 -7.96 -17.31 5.39
N HIS A 8 -7.28 -16.17 5.22
CA HIS A 8 -5.97 -15.89 5.81
C HIS A 8 -6.01 -14.81 6.90
N CYS A 9 -7.20 -14.29 7.25
CA CYS A 9 -7.32 -13.26 8.28
C CYS A 9 -7.36 -13.90 9.68
N PRO A 10 -6.42 -13.58 10.58
CA PRO A 10 -6.36 -14.19 11.93
C PRO A 10 -7.50 -13.74 12.86
N LEU A 11 -8.31 -12.76 12.43
CA LEU A 11 -9.45 -12.23 13.17
C LEU A 11 -10.79 -12.76 12.65
N VAL A 12 -10.78 -13.60 11.61
CA VAL A 12 -11.97 -14.09 10.93
C VAL A 12 -11.98 -15.62 10.92
N SER A 13 -13.10 -16.18 11.34
CA SER A 13 -13.39 -17.60 11.30
C SER A 13 -14.35 -17.91 10.15
N ILE A 14 -14.13 -19.04 9.50
CA ILE A 14 -15.04 -19.57 8.47
C ILE A 14 -15.33 -21.02 8.83
N ASP A 15 -16.43 -21.24 9.52
CA ASP A 15 -16.89 -22.56 9.95
C ASP A 15 -18.26 -22.85 9.32
N PRO A 16 -18.43 -23.92 8.53
CA PRO A 16 -19.72 -24.31 7.96
C PRO A 16 -20.88 -24.42 8.96
N GLU A 17 -20.58 -24.70 10.24
CA GLU A 17 -21.58 -24.79 11.31
C GLU A 17 -21.97 -23.41 11.88
N THR A 18 -21.18 -22.38 11.60
CA THR A 18 -21.36 -21.01 12.08
C THR A 18 -21.83 -20.11 10.94
N VAL A 19 -23.03 -19.53 11.08
CA VAL A 19 -23.65 -18.63 10.07
C VAL A 19 -23.51 -19.19 8.64
N HIS A 20 -23.79 -20.49 8.45
CA HIS A 20 -23.75 -21.15 7.15
C HIS A 20 -22.41 -21.07 6.39
N GLY A 21 -21.29 -20.93 7.11
CA GLY A 21 -19.96 -20.79 6.51
C GLY A 21 -19.65 -19.37 6.03
N GLU A 22 -20.41 -18.37 6.49
CA GLU A 22 -20.04 -16.97 6.31
C GLU A 22 -18.79 -16.62 7.15
N PRO A 23 -17.94 -15.72 6.65
CA PRO A 23 -16.85 -15.16 7.44
C PRO A 23 -17.40 -14.38 8.62
N VAL A 24 -17.04 -14.79 9.82
CA VAL A 24 -17.44 -14.13 11.08
C VAL A 24 -16.22 -13.72 11.88
N PHE A 25 -16.34 -12.72 12.75
CA PHE A 25 -15.23 -12.39 13.67
C PHE A 25 -14.97 -13.57 14.62
N GLU A 26 -13.70 -13.92 14.80
CA GLU A 26 -13.26 -15.06 15.63
C GLU A 26 -13.91 -15.03 17.03
N GLY A 27 -14.49 -16.16 17.44
CA GLY A 27 -15.21 -16.26 18.72
C GLY A 27 -16.59 -15.59 18.75
N THR A 28 -17.10 -15.13 17.61
CA THR A 28 -18.43 -14.51 17.48
C THR A 28 -19.25 -15.17 16.37
N ARG A 29 -20.55 -14.83 16.31
CA ARG A 29 -21.42 -15.12 15.16
C ARG A 29 -21.67 -13.87 14.30
N MET A 30 -20.85 -12.82 14.47
CA MET A 30 -21.02 -11.54 13.80
C MET A 30 -20.42 -11.62 12.39
N PRO A 31 -21.21 -11.50 11.30
CA PRO A 31 -20.68 -11.51 9.95
C PRO A 31 -19.74 -10.33 9.72
N VAL A 32 -18.64 -10.58 9.04
CA VAL A 32 -17.66 -9.52 8.70
C VAL A 32 -18.28 -8.50 7.75
N GLU A 33 -19.12 -8.96 6.82
CA GLU A 33 -19.78 -8.11 5.83
C GLU A 33 -20.71 -7.08 6.49
N ASP A 34 -21.49 -7.49 7.49
CA ASP A 34 -22.39 -6.58 8.22
C ASP A 34 -21.62 -5.42 8.90
N ALA A 35 -20.43 -5.70 9.42
CA ALA A 35 -19.59 -4.66 10.02
C ALA A 35 -18.99 -3.71 8.95
N ILE A 36 -18.65 -4.25 7.78
CA ILE A 36 -18.18 -3.47 6.63
C ILE A 36 -19.29 -2.56 6.10
N GLU A 37 -20.50 -3.09 5.91
CA GLU A 37 -21.66 -2.32 5.47
C GLU A 37 -21.98 -1.19 6.44
N ASN A 38 -21.94 -1.44 7.75
CA ASN A 38 -22.19 -0.41 8.77
C ASN A 38 -21.10 0.68 8.74
N TYR A 39 -19.83 0.30 8.59
CA TYR A 39 -18.74 1.26 8.42
C TYR A 39 -18.96 2.18 7.21
N TYR A 40 -19.30 1.62 6.04
CA TYR A 40 -19.56 2.43 4.84
C TYR A 40 -20.81 3.30 5.02
N ALA A 41 -21.85 2.83 5.70
CA ALA A 41 -23.01 3.64 6.02
C ALA A 41 -22.62 4.88 6.85
N TYR A 42 -21.76 4.75 7.86
CA TYR A 42 -21.27 5.90 8.63
C TYR A 42 -20.39 6.84 7.80
N ARG A 43 -19.49 6.31 6.96
CA ARG A 43 -18.62 7.13 6.12
C ARG A 43 -19.36 7.88 5.04
N GLU A 44 -20.17 7.19 4.26
CA GLU A 44 -20.74 7.72 3.03
C GLU A 44 -22.07 8.43 3.25
N LEU A 45 -22.93 7.89 4.12
CA LEU A 45 -24.26 8.45 4.36
C LEU A 45 -24.25 9.54 5.42
N GLN A 46 -23.37 9.41 6.42
CA GLN A 46 -23.28 10.34 7.54
C GLN A 46 -22.04 11.25 7.48
N GLY A 47 -21.10 11.01 6.57
CA GLY A 47 -19.93 11.87 6.36
C GLY A 47 -18.91 11.85 7.48
N LEU A 48 -18.98 10.85 8.39
CA LEU A 48 -18.01 10.67 9.48
C LEU A 48 -16.62 10.42 8.90
N SER A 49 -15.56 10.76 9.63
CA SER A 49 -14.18 10.36 9.27
C SER A 49 -13.96 8.84 9.40
N ASP A 50 -12.84 8.31 8.88
CA ASP A 50 -12.51 6.88 9.00
C ASP A 50 -12.52 6.43 10.47
N GLU A 51 -11.92 7.24 11.36
CA GLU A 51 -11.83 6.97 12.80
C GLU A 51 -13.21 6.96 13.48
N GLU A 52 -14.04 7.95 13.17
CA GLU A 52 -15.39 8.08 13.75
C GLU A 52 -16.32 6.97 13.26
N ALA A 53 -16.24 6.60 11.99
CA ALA A 53 -17.06 5.53 11.43
C ALA A 53 -16.68 4.16 12.00
N VAL A 54 -15.38 3.88 12.17
CA VAL A 54 -14.92 2.66 12.85
C VAL A 54 -15.45 2.61 14.27
N LYS A 55 -15.34 3.72 15.00
CA LYS A 55 -15.84 3.81 16.37
C LYS A 55 -17.35 3.57 16.45
N ALA A 56 -18.13 4.20 15.57
CA ALA A 56 -19.58 4.04 15.54
C ALA A 56 -20.02 2.60 15.16
N THR A 57 -19.30 1.96 14.24
CA THR A 57 -19.51 0.54 13.90
C THR A 57 -19.24 -0.36 15.10
N LEU A 58 -18.16 -0.10 15.85
CA LEU A 58 -17.82 -0.86 17.05
C LEU A 58 -18.84 -0.68 18.18
N GLU A 59 -19.32 0.54 18.38
CA GLU A 59 -20.41 0.82 19.33
C GLU A 59 -21.71 0.08 18.95
N SER A 60 -21.93 -0.14 17.65
CA SER A 60 -23.07 -0.91 17.14
C SER A 60 -22.92 -2.43 17.34
N PHE A 61 -21.70 -2.94 17.51
CA PHE A 61 -21.40 -4.37 17.63
C PHE A 61 -20.46 -4.68 18.82
N PRO A 62 -20.94 -4.52 20.07
CA PRO A 62 -20.10 -4.62 21.27
C PRO A 62 -19.56 -6.04 21.55
N THR A 63 -20.06 -7.06 20.85
CA THR A 63 -19.65 -8.46 20.99
C THR A 63 -18.37 -8.81 20.22
N ILE A 64 -17.81 -7.87 19.45
CA ILE A 64 -16.52 -8.07 18.77
C ILE A 64 -15.40 -8.08 19.84
N PRO A 65 -14.67 -9.20 20.03
CA PRO A 65 -13.63 -9.28 21.05
C PRO A 65 -12.49 -8.31 20.77
N GLY A 66 -12.04 -7.57 21.79
CA GLY A 66 -10.86 -6.71 21.73
C GLY A 66 -11.09 -5.22 21.45
N ALA A 67 -12.31 -4.70 21.65
CA ALA A 67 -12.57 -3.26 21.53
C ALA A 67 -11.63 -2.38 22.40
N GLU A 68 -11.19 -2.88 23.56
CA GLU A 68 -10.23 -2.19 24.44
C GLU A 68 -8.74 -2.50 24.15
N VAL A 69 -8.43 -3.57 23.41
CA VAL A 69 -7.04 -3.99 23.15
C VAL A 69 -6.50 -3.42 21.83
N CYS A 70 -7.40 -3.05 20.90
CA CYS A 70 -7.03 -2.70 19.54
C CYS A 70 -7.17 -1.23 19.18
N ALA A 71 -7.52 -0.32 20.10
CA ALA A 71 -7.74 1.11 19.78
C ALA A 71 -6.59 1.80 19.00
N PRO A 72 -5.30 1.39 19.09
CA PRO A 72 -4.24 1.92 18.23
C PRO A 72 -4.01 1.20 16.88
N SER A 73 -4.76 0.12 16.58
CA SER A 73 -4.51 -0.77 15.44
C SER A 73 -5.76 -1.16 14.64
N TRP A 74 -6.86 -0.39 14.72
CA TRP A 74 -7.94 -0.51 13.73
C TRP A 74 -7.53 0.15 12.41
N PRO A 75 -7.88 -0.45 11.26
CA PRO A 75 -7.25 -0.15 10.00
C PRO A 75 -7.75 1.18 9.44
N THR A 76 -6.86 2.16 9.32
CA THR A 76 -6.98 3.20 8.31
C THR A 76 -6.98 2.51 6.94
N ARG A 77 -8.17 2.25 6.34
CA ARG A 77 -8.40 1.58 5.05
C ARG A 77 -7.59 0.28 4.83
N PRO A 78 -8.18 -0.93 4.81
CA PRO A 78 -7.52 -2.00 4.07
C PRO A 78 -7.50 -1.57 2.60
N PRO A 79 -6.32 -1.48 1.94
CA PRO A 79 -6.29 -1.28 0.51
C PRO A 79 -7.10 -2.40 -0.16
N THR A 80 -7.92 -2.01 -1.11
CA THR A 80 -8.56 -2.93 -2.05
C THR A 80 -7.48 -3.86 -2.60
N ASN A 81 -7.61 -5.17 -2.34
CA ASN A 81 -6.74 -6.27 -2.79
C ASN A 81 -5.62 -6.74 -1.84
N ILE A 82 -5.97 -7.19 -0.63
CA ILE A 82 -5.06 -8.09 0.12
C ILE A 82 -5.27 -9.52 -0.38
N SER A 83 -4.51 -9.90 -1.40
CA SER A 83 -3.92 -11.24 -1.31
C SER A 83 -3.02 -11.21 -0.08
N CYS A 84 -3.12 -12.18 0.82
CA CYS A 84 -2.15 -12.36 1.91
C CYS A 84 -0.78 -12.82 1.36
N SER A 85 -0.22 -12.06 0.44
CA SER A 85 1.19 -12.10 0.09
C SER A 85 1.75 -10.70 0.35
N LEU A 86 2.73 -10.62 1.24
CA LEU A 86 3.59 -9.44 1.33
C LEU A 86 4.25 -9.30 -0.04
N ASP A 87 3.82 -8.32 -0.84
CA ASP A 87 4.45 -8.09 -2.13
C ASP A 87 5.94 -7.81 -1.89
N LYS A 88 6.79 -8.57 -2.58
CA LYS A 88 8.22 -8.31 -2.63
C LYS A 88 8.43 -7.09 -3.52
N VAL A 89 8.95 -6.01 -2.94
CA VAL A 89 9.21 -4.74 -3.63
C VAL A 89 10.72 -4.51 -3.71
N ALA A 90 11.24 -4.34 -4.92
CA ALA A 90 12.64 -4.02 -5.16
C ALA A 90 12.83 -2.51 -5.32
N LEU A 91 13.81 -1.91 -4.63
CA LEU A 91 14.19 -0.50 -4.79
C LEU A 91 15.47 -0.39 -5.61
N ASP A 92 15.45 0.42 -6.66
CA ASP A 92 16.64 0.77 -7.44
C ASP A 92 17.72 1.49 -6.60
N GLU A 93 18.98 1.44 -7.03
CA GLU A 93 20.12 2.05 -6.32
C GLU A 93 19.95 3.57 -6.12
N GLY A 94 19.24 4.22 -7.04
CA GLY A 94 18.95 5.65 -7.03
C GLY A 94 17.73 6.04 -6.19
N VAL A 95 16.95 5.09 -5.68
CA VAL A 95 15.73 5.33 -4.90
C VAL A 95 16.08 5.36 -3.40
N PRO A 96 15.59 6.35 -2.62
CA PRO A 96 15.84 6.40 -1.18
C PRO A 96 15.31 5.17 -0.45
N GLU A 97 16.16 4.52 0.35
CA GLU A 97 15.79 3.33 1.13
C GLU A 97 14.76 3.65 2.23
N GLN A 98 14.66 4.91 2.66
CA GLN A 98 13.67 5.40 3.62
C GLN A 98 12.22 5.10 3.21
N ILE A 99 11.95 4.89 1.91
CA ILE A 99 10.62 4.45 1.45
C ILE A 99 10.18 3.15 2.15
N ALA A 100 11.12 2.25 2.46
CA ALA A 100 10.82 0.99 3.13
C ALA A 100 10.15 1.17 4.50
N ASP A 101 10.55 2.20 5.26
CA ASP A 101 10.00 2.50 6.59
C ASP A 101 8.51 2.90 6.53
N HIS A 102 8.04 3.33 5.35
CA HIS A 102 6.67 3.78 5.10
C HIS A 102 5.83 2.76 4.34
N LEU A 103 6.35 1.56 4.07
CA LEU A 103 5.67 0.48 3.35
C LEU A 103 5.61 -0.81 4.20
N PRO A 104 5.04 -0.78 5.42
CA PRO A 104 5.07 -1.93 6.34
C PRO A 104 4.26 -3.13 5.84
N ALA A 105 3.35 -2.92 4.88
CA ALA A 105 2.56 -3.96 4.24
C ALA A 105 3.32 -4.71 3.11
N HIS A 106 4.58 -4.37 2.84
CA HIS A 106 5.37 -4.94 1.76
C HIS A 106 6.75 -5.40 2.22
N GLN A 107 7.28 -6.45 1.58
CA GLN A 107 8.67 -6.86 1.79
C GLN A 107 9.59 -6.05 0.86
N VAL A 108 10.06 -4.90 1.35
CA VAL A 108 10.91 -4.00 0.58
C VAL A 108 12.38 -4.40 0.70
N ARG A 109 13.10 -4.52 -0.43
CA ARG A 109 14.55 -4.76 -0.49
C ARG A 109 15.23 -3.87 -1.51
N SER A 110 16.43 -3.41 -1.17
CA SER A 110 17.27 -2.64 -2.09
C SER A 110 17.97 -3.56 -3.08
N VAL A 111 17.97 -3.23 -4.38
CA VAL A 111 18.68 -4.02 -5.41
C VAL A 111 20.19 -4.02 -5.22
N ARG A 112 20.74 -3.12 -4.39
CA ARG A 112 22.14 -3.18 -3.92
C ARG A 112 22.47 -4.51 -3.24
N GLN A 113 21.46 -5.18 -2.69
CA GLN A 113 21.57 -6.49 -2.05
C GLN A 113 21.44 -7.66 -3.04
N LEU A 114 21.05 -7.39 -4.29
CA LEU A 114 20.74 -8.42 -5.30
C LEU A 114 21.89 -8.65 -6.31
N GLY A 115 22.94 -7.83 -6.30
CA GLY A 115 24.08 -8.01 -7.21
C GLY A 115 25.14 -6.91 -7.15
N PRO A 116 26.26 -7.07 -7.89
CA PRO A 116 27.35 -6.10 -7.92
C PRO A 116 26.92 -4.78 -8.57
N LYS A 117 27.48 -3.68 -8.07
CA LYS A 117 27.23 -2.30 -8.52
C LYS A 117 27.45 -2.15 -10.04
N GLY A 118 26.54 -1.47 -10.74
CA GLY A 118 26.65 -1.18 -12.18
C GLY A 118 26.24 -2.33 -13.10
N MET A 119 25.33 -3.20 -12.65
CA MET A 119 24.75 -4.27 -13.47
C MET A 119 24.02 -3.67 -14.69
N LYS A 120 24.20 -4.26 -15.89
CA LYS A 120 23.44 -3.86 -17.08
C LYS A 120 21.93 -4.03 -16.84
N ASN A 121 21.09 -3.12 -17.33
CA ASN A 121 19.63 -3.12 -17.12
C ASN A 121 18.98 -4.51 -17.29
N GLY A 122 19.33 -5.25 -18.35
CA GLY A 122 18.81 -6.61 -18.55
C GLY A 122 19.09 -7.56 -17.39
N LYS A 123 20.33 -7.57 -16.87
CA LYS A 123 20.71 -8.43 -15.74
C LYS A 123 20.05 -8.01 -14.43
N LEU A 124 19.83 -6.71 -14.22
CA LEU A 124 19.11 -6.20 -13.05
C LEU A 124 17.67 -6.71 -13.07
N LEU A 125 16.99 -6.61 -14.21
CA LEU A 125 15.63 -7.11 -14.36
C LEU A 125 15.56 -8.64 -14.18
N ASP A 126 16.54 -9.38 -14.67
CA ASP A 126 16.63 -10.83 -14.46
C ASP A 126 16.81 -11.18 -12.97
N ALA A 127 17.58 -10.38 -12.21
CA ALA A 127 17.76 -10.59 -10.78
C ALA A 127 16.50 -10.25 -9.96
N ILE A 128 15.75 -9.22 -10.37
CA ILE A 128 14.45 -8.87 -9.80
C ILE A 128 13.44 -10.00 -10.05
N GLU A 129 13.41 -10.52 -11.27
CA GLU A 129 12.56 -11.67 -11.62
C GLU A 129 12.95 -12.92 -10.81
N ALA A 130 14.24 -13.25 -10.71
CA ALA A 130 14.72 -14.38 -9.91
C ALA A 130 14.47 -14.22 -8.41
N GLY A 131 14.37 -12.99 -7.91
CA GLY A 131 13.99 -12.68 -6.52
C GLY A 131 12.49 -12.77 -6.24
N GLU A 132 11.68 -13.02 -7.27
CA GLU A 132 10.21 -13.05 -7.23
C GLU A 132 9.61 -11.72 -6.75
N PHE A 133 10.27 -10.61 -7.07
CA PHE A 133 9.73 -9.29 -6.78
C PHE A 133 8.50 -9.04 -7.66
N ARG A 134 7.41 -8.54 -7.08
CA ARG A 134 6.20 -8.17 -7.83
C ARG A 134 6.29 -6.75 -8.37
N VAL A 135 6.99 -5.86 -7.66
CA VAL A 135 7.14 -4.46 -8.05
C VAL A 135 8.61 -4.03 -7.97
N PHE A 136 9.08 -3.33 -9.00
CA PHE A 136 10.36 -2.66 -9.02
C PHE A 136 10.17 -1.14 -9.04
N ILE A 137 10.63 -0.45 -8.00
CA ILE A 137 10.57 1.00 -7.89
C ILE A 137 11.89 1.60 -8.38
N THR A 138 11.79 2.53 -9.32
CA THR A 138 12.95 3.23 -9.90
C THR A 138 12.62 4.71 -10.16
N ASN A 139 13.64 5.54 -10.35
CA ASN A 139 13.51 6.89 -10.89
C ASN A 139 14.20 7.03 -12.28
N ASP A 140 14.70 5.95 -12.87
CA ASP A 140 15.30 5.96 -14.20
C ASP A 140 14.23 5.95 -15.30
N LYS A 141 14.00 7.13 -15.89
CA LYS A 141 13.05 7.34 -16.99
C LYS A 141 13.41 6.57 -18.27
N ARG A 142 14.65 6.05 -18.39
CA ARG A 142 15.04 5.22 -19.55
C ARG A 142 14.29 3.90 -19.57
N MET A 143 13.86 3.40 -18.41
CA MET A 143 13.11 2.16 -18.27
C MET A 143 11.78 2.20 -19.03
N GLU A 144 11.11 3.36 -19.09
CA GLU A 144 9.83 3.51 -19.82
C GLU A 144 9.87 3.10 -21.30
N ARG A 145 11.06 3.17 -21.93
CA ARG A 145 11.24 2.93 -23.36
C ARG A 145 11.72 1.51 -23.67
N GLU A 146 11.94 0.69 -22.66
CA GLU A 146 12.50 -0.65 -22.82
C GLU A 146 11.38 -1.64 -23.24
N GLN A 147 11.46 -2.15 -24.47
CA GLN A 147 10.38 -2.96 -25.07
C GLN A 147 10.16 -4.34 -24.42
N ASN A 148 11.06 -4.77 -23.55
CA ASN A 148 10.99 -6.10 -22.90
C ASN A 148 10.19 -6.12 -21.59
N LEU A 149 9.66 -4.98 -21.15
CA LEU A 149 8.98 -4.88 -19.85
C LEU A 149 7.63 -5.57 -19.80
N SER A 150 6.87 -5.58 -20.90
CA SER A 150 5.54 -6.21 -20.97
C SER A 150 5.54 -7.73 -20.76
N ARG A 151 6.72 -8.36 -20.85
CA ARG A 151 6.89 -9.80 -20.65
C ARG A 151 7.40 -10.17 -19.26
N ARG A 152 7.73 -9.18 -18.42
CA ARG A 152 8.26 -9.42 -17.09
C ARG A 152 7.13 -9.78 -16.12
N PRO A 153 7.36 -10.70 -15.16
CA PRO A 153 6.36 -11.09 -14.18
C PRO A 153 6.14 -10.05 -13.08
N PHE A 154 6.74 -8.87 -13.20
CA PHE A 154 6.68 -7.80 -12.22
C PHE A 154 6.32 -6.47 -12.89
N ALA A 155 5.81 -5.54 -12.09
CA ALA A 155 5.50 -4.18 -12.51
C ALA A 155 6.67 -3.23 -12.24
N ILE A 156 6.74 -2.14 -13.00
CA ILE A 156 7.66 -1.03 -12.72
C ILE A 156 6.87 0.18 -12.22
N LEU A 157 7.30 0.71 -11.08
CA LEU A 157 6.78 1.95 -10.53
C LEU A 157 7.84 3.04 -10.64
N LEU A 158 7.58 4.04 -11.47
CA LEU A 158 8.51 5.13 -11.73
C LEU A 158 8.18 6.35 -10.85
N LEU A 159 9.12 6.75 -10.02
CA LEU A 159 9.04 7.99 -9.24
C LEU A 159 9.55 9.17 -10.07
N SER A 160 8.88 10.33 -9.97
CA SER A 160 9.30 11.54 -10.69
C SER A 160 10.63 12.15 -10.19
N THR A 161 11.08 11.77 -8.99
CA THR A 161 12.31 12.22 -8.34
C THR A 161 12.91 11.15 -7.43
N ASN A 162 14.17 11.31 -7.04
CA ASN A 162 14.83 10.56 -5.97
C ASN A 162 15.11 11.41 -4.70
N HIS A 163 14.58 12.63 -4.65
CA HIS A 163 14.79 13.53 -3.53
C HIS A 163 13.82 13.19 -2.38
N TRP A 164 14.34 12.60 -1.30
CA TRP A 164 13.52 12.11 -0.17
C TRP A 164 12.50 13.13 0.38
N PRO A 165 12.87 14.40 0.69
CA PRO A 165 11.89 15.37 1.19
C PRO A 165 10.74 15.70 0.23
N THR A 166 10.86 15.35 -1.05
CA THR A 166 9.79 15.47 -2.05
C THR A 166 8.98 14.17 -2.15
N ILE A 167 9.61 13.02 -1.88
CA ILE A 167 8.97 11.70 -1.90
C ILE A 167 8.15 11.45 -0.63
N GLU A 168 8.68 11.81 0.54
CA GLU A 168 8.10 11.53 1.86
C GLU A 168 6.60 11.90 1.98
N PRO A 169 6.13 13.07 1.51
CA PRO A 169 4.70 13.41 1.58
C PRO A 169 3.81 12.54 0.66
N ASN A 170 4.39 11.80 -0.28
CA ASN A 170 3.70 11.02 -1.31
C ASN A 170 3.79 9.51 -1.08
N VAL A 171 4.32 9.05 0.07
CA VAL A 171 4.45 7.61 0.36
C VAL A 171 3.12 6.86 0.33
N ALA A 172 2.01 7.50 0.70
CA ALA A 172 0.67 6.92 0.59
C ALA A 172 0.26 6.67 -0.88
N ALA A 173 0.57 7.61 -1.78
CA ALA A 173 0.32 7.45 -3.20
C ALA A 173 1.22 6.36 -3.82
N ILE A 174 2.45 6.22 -3.34
CA ILE A 174 3.35 5.13 -3.73
C ILE A 174 2.76 3.79 -3.29
N ALA A 175 2.28 3.65 -2.05
CA ALA A 175 1.65 2.45 -1.55
C ALA A 175 0.41 2.06 -2.37
N SER A 176 -0.51 2.99 -2.62
CA SER A 176 -1.68 2.73 -3.48
C SER A 176 -1.27 2.31 -4.89
N ALA A 177 -0.25 2.94 -5.47
CA ALA A 177 0.21 2.58 -6.79
C ALA A 177 0.82 1.17 -6.84
N ILE A 178 1.51 0.72 -5.78
CA ILE A 178 2.02 -0.66 -5.68
C ILE A 178 0.86 -1.66 -5.78
N GLU A 179 -0.20 -1.45 -5.01
CA GLU A 179 -1.37 -2.33 -4.95
C GLU A 179 -2.12 -2.42 -6.31
N GLU A 180 -2.20 -1.30 -7.02
CA GLU A 180 -2.88 -1.19 -8.31
C GLU A 180 -2.05 -1.75 -9.47
N THR A 181 -0.74 -1.93 -9.29
CA THR A 181 0.14 -2.37 -10.38
C THR A 181 -0.13 -3.81 -10.81
N ARG A 182 0.03 -4.04 -12.11
CA ARG A 182 -0.09 -5.37 -12.73
C ARG A 182 1.25 -5.79 -13.33
N PRO A 183 1.59 -7.09 -13.34
CA PRO A 183 2.78 -7.60 -14.02
C PRO A 183 2.91 -7.06 -15.44
N GLY A 184 4.13 -6.69 -15.84
CA GLY A 184 4.44 -6.16 -17.17
C GLY A 184 3.95 -4.74 -17.44
N THR A 185 3.46 -4.02 -16.43
CA THR A 185 3.03 -2.62 -16.56
C THR A 185 4.07 -1.63 -16.03
N VAL A 186 3.98 -0.40 -16.53
CA VAL A 186 4.75 0.74 -16.03
C VAL A 186 3.77 1.79 -15.54
N SER A 187 3.79 2.07 -14.24
CA SER A 187 3.01 3.13 -13.60
C SER A 187 3.92 4.25 -13.13
N LYS A 188 3.40 5.47 -13.03
CA LYS A 188 4.18 6.65 -12.60
C LYS A 188 3.54 7.28 -11.39
N VAL A 189 4.36 7.67 -10.42
CA VAL A 189 3.94 8.49 -9.29
C VAL A 189 4.70 9.81 -9.38
N ASP A 190 3.94 10.89 -9.58
CA ASP A 190 4.51 12.22 -9.50
C ASP A 190 4.58 12.68 -8.05
N CYS A 191 5.79 12.68 -7.48
CA CYS A 191 6.04 13.20 -6.14
C CYS A 191 6.18 14.74 -6.12
N GLY A 192 6.08 15.39 -7.28
CA GLY A 192 6.24 16.83 -7.44
C GLY A 192 7.68 17.25 -7.75
N THR A 193 7.88 18.58 -7.80
CA THR A 193 9.18 19.16 -8.13
C THR A 193 9.98 19.46 -6.87
N CYS A 194 11.27 19.14 -6.88
CA CYS A 194 12.18 19.62 -5.85
C CYS A 194 12.31 21.14 -6.01
N VAL A 195 11.71 21.90 -5.09
CA VAL A 195 11.91 23.35 -5.02
C VAL A 195 13.19 23.63 -4.21
N PRO A 196 14.25 24.17 -4.85
CA PRO A 196 15.49 24.50 -4.15
C PRO A 196 15.20 25.42 -2.95
N ARG A 197 15.94 25.26 -1.85
CA ARG A 197 15.71 26.05 -0.62
C ARG A 197 15.61 27.55 -0.86
N ARG A 198 16.39 28.10 -1.82
CA ARG A 198 16.37 29.53 -2.21
C ARG A 198 15.08 30.02 -2.84
N PHE A 199 14.21 29.12 -3.30
CA PHE A 199 12.91 29.43 -3.92
C PHE A 199 11.73 29.00 -3.03
N ARG A 200 11.98 28.48 -1.83
CA ARG A 200 10.90 28.18 -0.88
C ARG A 200 10.41 29.49 -0.27
N LYS A 201 9.08 29.67 -0.21
CA LYS A 201 8.47 30.79 0.53
C LYS A 201 8.92 30.67 2.01
N PRO A 202 9.45 31.73 2.64
CA PRO A 202 9.77 31.70 4.05
C PRO A 202 8.51 31.37 4.86
N ALA A 203 8.62 30.47 5.83
CA ALA A 203 7.52 30.21 6.77
C ALA A 203 7.25 31.51 7.54
N GLY A 204 6.07 32.12 7.33
CA GLY A 204 5.63 33.32 8.05
C GLY A 204 5.37 34.58 7.21
N LEU A 205 5.50 34.56 5.87
CA LEU A 205 5.14 35.74 5.07
C LEU A 205 3.62 35.78 4.80
N HIS A 206 2.86 36.34 5.73
CA HIS A 206 1.51 36.81 5.46
C HIS A 206 1.63 38.07 4.60
N LEU A 207 1.19 37.99 3.34
CA LEU A 207 1.01 39.18 2.52
C LEU A 207 -0.30 39.82 3.00
N PRO A 208 -0.29 41.10 3.42
CA PRO A 208 -1.55 41.80 3.63
C PRO A 208 -2.26 41.95 2.29
N ASP A 209 -3.60 41.89 2.35
CA ASP A 209 -4.51 42.11 1.22
C ASP A 209 -4.28 43.45 0.52
#